data_AF-A0A845MMS8-F1
#
_entry.id   AF-A0A845MMS8-F1
#
_cell.length_a   1.000
_cell.length_b   1.000
_cell.length_c   1.000
_cell.angle_alpha   90.00
_cell.angle_beta   90.00
_cell.angle_gamma   90.00
#
_symmetry.space_group_name_H-M   'P 1'
#
loop_
_entity.id
_entity.type
_entity.pdbx_description
1 polymer ?
#
loop_
_entity_poly.entity_id
_entity_poly.type
_entity_poly.pdbx_seq_one_letter_code
_entity_poly.pdbx_strand_id
1 'polypeptide(L)'
;MTERLGKGGMAHVFLATQNSFERPVAIKILSPSLSMEPRFAEQFMREARTVASLNHPHIVPVYDVGEHEGYHYLSMEYVTGGSLKERIRNEMTEADAETVLRQLASALHYAGEHHFIHRDVKPDNILFRADGSALLMDFGIASSMLNDSTLSKSRQMGTPKYMSPEQHRAQPLTPQSDLYALGCVFYEMLTGTPPFQGKDMVAMAQAHIREPIPLLPVRLRHYQPLLRALLAKNPADRPENGNAVIVMLDSLESPQHYQKERSSYRPHQQGNNSPLAPRLRLKETPLGLSWRGKLYQYDVYLVADDFEQFQAHFPVLRSALLDWHTQRGARCKAVTIKATLHPWISGRVKEYLRDLRRSDGLEFLSRIPVSVNLVAADGEPIEKFVLEPEKAGKEDA
;
A
#
# COMPACT_ATOMS: atom_id res chain seq x y z
N MET A 1 -16.19 -34.29 19.41
CA MET A 1 -15.36 -33.06 19.49
C MET A 1 -14.34 -33.29 20.59
N THR A 2 -13.07 -32.97 20.34
CA THR A 2 -11.95 -33.34 21.22
C THR A 2 -11.34 -32.12 21.93
N GLU A 3 -11.30 -30.97 21.27
CA GLU A 3 -10.70 -29.75 21.80
C GLU A 3 -11.40 -28.50 21.25
N ARG A 4 -11.44 -27.41 22.01
CA ARG A 4 -11.88 -26.11 21.50
C ARG A 4 -10.68 -25.30 21.00
N LEU A 5 -10.63 -25.05 19.70
CA LEU A 5 -9.56 -24.32 19.02
C LEU A 5 -9.74 -22.80 19.12
N GLY A 6 -10.98 -22.30 19.19
CA GLY A 6 -11.25 -20.86 19.22
C GLY A 6 -12.62 -20.51 19.76
N LYS A 7 -12.73 -19.31 20.36
CA LYS A 7 -13.99 -18.72 20.84
C LYS A 7 -14.12 -17.29 20.29
N GLY A 8 -15.05 -17.09 19.37
CA GLY A 8 -15.46 -15.77 18.88
C GLY A 8 -16.81 -15.35 19.47
N GLY A 9 -17.20 -14.10 19.22
CA GLY A 9 -18.52 -13.58 19.63
C GLY A 9 -19.69 -14.20 18.86
N MET A 10 -19.44 -14.76 17.68
CA MET A 10 -20.49 -15.31 16.80
C MET A 10 -20.42 -16.82 16.62
N ALA A 11 -19.24 -17.42 16.76
CA ALA A 11 -19.03 -18.85 16.54
C ALA A 11 -17.93 -19.39 17.45
N HIS A 12 -18.00 -20.69 17.70
CA HIS A 12 -16.96 -21.47 18.37
C HIS A 12 -16.34 -22.44 17.37
N VAL A 13 -15.03 -22.66 17.46
CA VAL A 13 -14.31 -23.62 16.59
C VAL A 13 -13.75 -24.74 17.45
N PHE A 14 -14.00 -25.98 17.03
CA PHE A 14 -13.60 -27.20 17.72
C PHE A 14 -12.80 -28.11 16.81
N LEU A 15 -11.83 -28.82 17.36
CA LEU A 15 -11.23 -29.99 16.74
C LEU A 15 -12.18 -31.17 16.91
N ALA A 16 -12.36 -31.94 15.84
CA ALA A 16 -13.11 -33.17 15.84
C ALA A 16 -12.50 -34.19 14.87
N THR A 17 -12.98 -35.41 14.93
CA THR A 17 -12.66 -36.47 13.96
C THR A 17 -13.89 -36.72 13.10
N GLN A 18 -13.73 -36.68 11.78
CA GLN A 18 -14.77 -37.13 10.86
C GLN A 18 -14.74 -38.65 10.79
N ASN A 19 -15.68 -39.31 11.48
CA ASN A 19 -15.68 -40.78 11.64
C ASN A 19 -15.67 -41.56 10.32
N SER A 20 -16.33 -41.07 9.27
CA SER A 20 -16.41 -41.77 7.98
C SER A 20 -15.07 -41.88 7.25
N PHE A 21 -14.13 -40.97 7.52
CA PHE A 21 -12.81 -40.92 6.89
C PHE A 21 -11.66 -40.98 7.90
N GLU A 22 -11.98 -41.15 9.18
CA GLU A 22 -11.03 -41.20 10.31
C GLU A 22 -9.99 -40.06 10.30
N ARG A 23 -10.39 -38.86 9.88
CA ARG A 23 -9.49 -37.70 9.74
C ARG A 23 -9.84 -36.56 10.70
N PRO A 24 -8.85 -35.76 11.16
CA PRO A 24 -9.13 -34.56 11.93
C PRO A 24 -9.79 -33.48 11.06
N VAL A 25 -10.74 -32.76 11.64
CA VAL A 25 -11.46 -31.64 11.03
C VAL A 25 -11.67 -30.52 12.04
N ALA A 26 -11.74 -29.29 11.56
CA ALA A 26 -12.18 -28.15 12.34
C ALA A 26 -13.69 -27.96 12.13
N ILE A 27 -14.46 -27.89 13.21
CA ILE A 27 -15.90 -27.64 13.18
C ILE A 27 -16.18 -26.27 13.76
N LYS A 28 -16.68 -25.36 12.93
CA LYS A 28 -17.15 -24.04 13.34
C LYS A 28 -18.66 -24.11 13.58
N ILE A 29 -19.09 -23.76 14.78
CA ILE A 29 -20.48 -23.83 15.24
C ILE A 29 -20.97 -22.43 15.55
N LEU A 30 -22.12 -22.05 14.99
CA LEU A 30 -22.76 -20.77 15.29
C LEU A 30 -23.17 -20.71 16.78
N SER A 31 -22.96 -19.56 17.42
CA SER A 31 -23.29 -19.39 18.83
C SER A 31 -24.80 -19.59 19.07
N PRO A 32 -25.22 -20.20 20.19
CA PRO A 32 -26.63 -20.49 20.45
C PRO A 32 -27.53 -19.25 20.35
N SER A 33 -27.03 -18.08 20.79
CA SER A 33 -27.76 -16.81 20.73
C SER A 33 -28.06 -16.34 19.31
N LEU A 34 -27.22 -16.69 18.34
CA LEU A 34 -27.43 -16.35 16.92
C LEU A 34 -28.18 -17.45 16.17
N SER A 35 -28.00 -18.72 16.55
CA SER A 35 -28.74 -19.84 15.95
C SER A 35 -30.26 -19.76 16.19
N MET A 36 -30.68 -19.13 17.29
CA MET A 36 -32.09 -18.90 17.62
C MET A 36 -32.76 -17.81 16.76
N GLU A 37 -31.99 -17.04 15.99
CA GLU A 37 -32.50 -15.98 15.13
C GLU A 37 -32.50 -16.46 13.66
N PRO A 38 -33.68 -16.76 13.06
CA PRO A 38 -33.77 -17.41 11.75
C PRO A 38 -33.00 -16.70 10.64
N ARG A 39 -32.96 -15.36 10.68
CA ARG A 39 -32.21 -14.55 9.70
C ARG A 39 -30.71 -14.85 9.72
N PHE A 40 -30.13 -14.96 10.91
CA PHE A 40 -28.70 -15.27 11.05
C PHE A 40 -28.40 -16.72 10.68
N ALA A 41 -29.27 -17.66 11.05
CA ALA A 41 -29.15 -19.06 10.63
C ALA A 41 -29.19 -19.22 9.10
N GLU A 42 -30.18 -18.62 8.42
CA GLU A 42 -30.32 -18.67 6.96
C GLU A 42 -29.11 -18.06 6.25
N GLN A 43 -28.64 -16.91 6.73
CA GLN A 43 -27.47 -16.25 6.18
C GLN A 43 -26.19 -17.06 6.40
N PHE A 44 -26.04 -17.69 7.57
CA PHE A 44 -24.91 -18.57 7.88
C PHE A 44 -24.83 -19.70 6.87
N MET A 45 -25.96 -20.39 6.67
CA MET A 45 -26.05 -21.52 5.76
C MET A 45 -25.84 -21.11 4.30
N ARG A 46 -26.38 -19.94 3.90
CA ARG A 46 -26.17 -19.41 2.54
C ARG A 46 -24.69 -19.16 2.27
N GLU A 47 -24.00 -18.47 3.17
CA GLU A 47 -22.59 -18.14 2.95
C GLU A 47 -21.66 -19.34 3.13
N ALA A 48 -21.95 -20.22 4.09
CA ALA A 48 -21.26 -21.49 4.24
C ALA A 48 -21.34 -22.33 2.95
N ARG A 49 -22.50 -22.38 2.29
CA ARG A 49 -22.65 -23.06 0.98
C ARG A 49 -21.86 -22.38 -0.14
N THR A 50 -21.81 -21.05 -0.17
CA THR A 50 -20.98 -20.34 -1.16
C THR A 50 -19.51 -20.63 -0.95
N VAL A 51 -19.02 -20.59 0.29
CA VAL A 51 -17.62 -20.94 0.61
C VAL A 51 -17.35 -22.40 0.27
N ALA A 52 -18.30 -23.31 0.53
CA ALA A 52 -18.18 -24.73 0.17
C ALA A 52 -18.09 -24.99 -1.34
N SER A 53 -18.56 -24.06 -2.17
CA SER A 53 -18.42 -24.17 -3.62
C SER A 53 -17.06 -23.68 -4.14
N LEU A 54 -16.26 -23.00 -3.30
CA LEU A 54 -14.94 -22.50 -3.69
C LEU A 54 -13.91 -23.63 -3.58
N ASN A 55 -13.23 -23.92 -4.69
CA ASN A 55 -12.15 -24.90 -4.72
C ASN A 55 -10.86 -24.25 -5.24
N HIS A 56 -10.00 -23.83 -4.32
CA HIS A 56 -8.73 -23.18 -4.63
C HIS A 56 -7.67 -23.58 -3.60
N PRO A 57 -6.39 -23.80 -3.99
CA PRO A 57 -5.35 -24.31 -3.10
C PRO A 57 -5.07 -23.43 -1.86
N HIS A 58 -5.38 -22.14 -1.94
CA HIS A 58 -5.17 -21.15 -0.86
C HIS A 58 -6.48 -20.68 -0.21
N ILE A 59 -7.58 -21.41 -0.41
CA ILE A 59 -8.86 -21.23 0.28
C ILE A 59 -9.11 -22.47 1.13
N VAL A 60 -9.52 -22.30 2.39
CA VAL A 60 -9.79 -23.45 3.26
C VAL A 60 -10.89 -24.34 2.66
N PRO A 61 -10.62 -25.64 2.43
CA PRO A 61 -11.64 -26.58 1.99
C PRO A 61 -12.71 -26.76 3.05
N VAL A 62 -13.96 -26.62 2.63
CA VAL A 62 -15.13 -26.99 3.43
C VAL A 62 -15.55 -28.40 3.03
N TYR A 63 -15.68 -29.26 4.02
CA TYR A 63 -16.08 -30.65 3.82
C TYR A 63 -17.57 -30.88 3.99
N ASP A 64 -18.21 -30.14 4.89
CA ASP A 64 -19.63 -30.30 5.17
C ASP A 64 -20.24 -29.05 5.79
N VAL A 65 -21.54 -28.84 5.55
CA VAL A 65 -22.34 -27.76 6.14
C VAL A 65 -23.69 -28.35 6.55
N GLY A 66 -24.08 -28.17 7.82
CA GLY A 66 -25.30 -28.79 8.29
C GLY A 66 -25.87 -28.17 9.56
N GLU A 67 -26.90 -28.83 10.06
CA GLU A 67 -27.55 -28.52 11.33
C GLU A 67 -27.66 -29.81 12.14
N HIS A 68 -27.37 -29.72 13.44
CA HIS A 68 -27.54 -30.83 14.36
C HIS A 68 -28.07 -30.31 15.70
N GLU A 69 -29.22 -30.81 16.16
CA GLU A 69 -29.85 -30.40 17.43
C GLU A 69 -30.02 -28.86 17.55
N GLY A 70 -30.35 -28.18 16.45
CA GLY A 70 -30.51 -26.72 16.40
C GLY A 70 -29.19 -25.93 16.32
N TYR A 71 -28.04 -26.62 16.19
CA TYR A 71 -26.74 -26.00 15.98
C TYR A 71 -26.33 -26.07 14.51
N HIS A 72 -26.21 -24.91 13.87
CA HIS A 72 -25.61 -24.81 12.54
C HIS A 72 -24.10 -24.93 12.62
N TYR A 73 -23.52 -25.76 11.76
CA TYR A 73 -22.09 -26.02 11.74
C TYR A 73 -21.50 -26.02 10.33
N LEU A 74 -20.20 -25.78 10.29
CA LEU A 74 -19.33 -25.83 9.12
C LEU A 74 -18.13 -26.70 9.47
N SER A 75 -17.94 -27.81 8.76
CA SER A 75 -16.77 -28.68 8.89
C SER A 75 -15.75 -28.33 7.80
N MET A 76 -14.51 -28.09 8.19
CA MET A 76 -13.44 -27.62 7.30
C MET A 76 -12.11 -28.31 7.60
N GLU A 77 -11.13 -28.13 6.72
CA GLU A 77 -9.76 -28.61 6.91
C GLU A 77 -9.21 -28.14 8.27
N TYR A 78 -8.64 -29.07 9.04
CA TYR A 78 -7.89 -28.75 10.24
C TYR A 78 -6.42 -28.54 9.88
N VAL A 79 -5.88 -27.38 10.23
CA VAL A 79 -4.51 -26.98 9.88
C VAL A 79 -3.69 -26.69 11.14
N THR A 80 -2.43 -27.12 11.12
CA THR A 80 -1.55 -27.14 12.31
C THR A 80 -0.33 -26.22 12.19
N GLY A 81 -0.11 -25.56 11.06
CA GLY A 81 1.09 -24.75 10.78
C GLY A 81 1.09 -23.34 11.39
N GLY A 82 0.14 -23.05 12.29
CA GLY A 82 -0.03 -21.76 12.95
C GLY A 82 -0.68 -20.69 12.06
N SER A 83 -0.81 -19.49 12.63
CA SER A 83 -1.38 -18.31 11.95
C SER A 83 -0.31 -17.36 11.42
N LEU A 84 -0.66 -16.53 10.44
CA LEU A 84 0.21 -15.47 9.96
C LEU A 84 0.56 -14.48 11.07
N LYS A 85 -0.39 -14.20 11.97
CA LYS A 85 -0.12 -13.37 13.16
C LYS A 85 1.04 -13.89 14.01
N GLU A 86 1.14 -15.20 14.19
CA GLU A 86 2.25 -15.82 14.93
C GLU A 86 3.55 -15.74 14.14
N ARG A 87 3.49 -15.94 12.81
CA ARG A 87 4.68 -15.82 11.95
C ARG A 87 5.25 -14.40 11.91
N ILE A 88 4.40 -13.38 11.81
CA ILE A 88 4.82 -11.97 11.83
C ILE A 88 5.57 -11.64 13.14
N ARG A 89 5.13 -12.19 14.28
CA ARG A 89 5.80 -12.00 15.58
C ARG A 89 7.20 -12.61 15.65
N ASN A 90 7.44 -13.66 14.87
CA ASN A 90 8.73 -14.36 14.83
C ASN A 90 9.66 -13.84 13.73
N GLU A 91 9.34 -12.67 13.15
CA GLU A 91 10.01 -12.05 12.00
C GLU A 91 9.90 -12.88 10.71
N MET A 92 9.42 -12.27 9.62
CA MET A 92 9.28 -12.92 8.31
C MET A 92 10.33 -12.38 7.34
N THR A 93 10.81 -13.23 6.44
CA THR A 93 11.65 -12.76 5.33
C THR A 93 10.81 -12.07 4.25
N GLU A 94 11.44 -11.22 3.45
CA GLU A 94 10.79 -10.58 2.29
C GLU A 94 10.25 -11.64 1.30
N ALA A 95 11.02 -12.69 1.02
CA ALA A 95 10.62 -13.78 0.14
C ALA A 95 9.40 -14.55 0.66
N ASP A 96 9.30 -14.78 1.98
CA ASP A 96 8.12 -15.39 2.59
C ASP A 96 6.90 -14.46 2.45
N ALA A 97 7.07 -13.16 2.70
CA ALA A 97 6.00 -12.18 2.56
C ALA A 97 5.48 -12.08 1.11
N GLU A 98 6.37 -12.10 0.11
CA GLU A 98 6.01 -12.15 -1.30
C GLU A 98 5.25 -13.42 -1.67
N THR A 99 5.72 -14.57 -1.17
CA THR A 99 5.08 -15.87 -1.40
C THR A 99 3.66 -15.86 -0.84
N VAL A 100 3.48 -15.42 0.40
CA VAL A 100 2.16 -15.31 1.03
C VAL A 100 1.28 -14.32 0.28
N LEU A 101 1.81 -13.15 -0.11
CA LEU A 101 1.06 -12.16 -0.89
C LEU A 101 0.51 -12.76 -2.19
N ARG A 102 1.34 -13.49 -2.93
CA ARG A 102 0.94 -14.14 -4.19
C ARG A 102 -0.16 -15.17 -3.98
N GLN A 103 -0.01 -16.03 -2.97
CA GLN A 103 -0.98 -17.08 -2.64
C GLN A 103 -2.35 -16.49 -2.28
N LEU A 104 -2.37 -15.43 -1.46
CA LEU A 104 -3.59 -14.76 -1.04
C LEU A 104 -4.20 -13.92 -2.16
N ALA A 105 -3.40 -13.25 -2.98
CA ALA A 105 -3.89 -12.53 -4.16
C ALA A 105 -4.59 -13.49 -5.13
N SER A 106 -4.02 -14.68 -5.38
CA SER A 106 -4.65 -15.74 -6.19
C SER A 106 -5.99 -16.20 -5.58
N ALA A 107 -6.04 -16.41 -4.27
CA ALA A 107 -7.28 -16.80 -3.58
C ALA A 107 -8.38 -15.73 -3.70
N LEU A 108 -8.04 -14.45 -3.50
CA LEU A 108 -8.98 -13.33 -3.59
C LEU A 108 -9.44 -13.09 -5.03
N HIS A 109 -8.57 -13.30 -6.02
CA HIS A 109 -8.97 -13.28 -7.42
C HIS A 109 -10.04 -14.34 -7.71
N TYR A 110 -9.76 -15.60 -7.34
CA TYR A 110 -10.70 -16.71 -7.53
C TYR A 110 -12.04 -16.47 -6.82
N ALA A 111 -12.01 -15.98 -5.57
CA ALA A 111 -13.23 -15.62 -4.84
C ALA A 111 -14.03 -14.52 -5.56
N GLY A 112 -13.35 -13.49 -6.07
CA GLY A 112 -13.98 -12.41 -6.84
C GLY A 112 -14.65 -12.87 -8.14
N GLU A 113 -14.04 -13.83 -8.85
CA GLU A 113 -14.64 -14.46 -10.05
C GLU A 113 -15.93 -15.22 -9.72
N HIS A 114 -16.05 -15.72 -8.50
CA HIS A 114 -17.25 -16.38 -7.98
C HIS A 114 -18.19 -15.42 -7.25
N HIS A 115 -18.04 -14.10 -7.48
CA HIS A 115 -18.83 -13.03 -6.89
C HIS A 115 -18.84 -13.03 -5.35
N PHE A 116 -17.73 -13.49 -4.74
CA PHE A 116 -17.56 -13.52 -3.30
C PHE A 116 -16.56 -12.47 -2.84
N ILE A 117 -16.88 -11.81 -1.72
CA ILE A 117 -16.02 -10.83 -1.04
C ILE A 117 -15.79 -11.35 0.38
N HIS A 118 -14.53 -11.49 0.79
CA HIS A 118 -14.10 -12.03 2.06
C HIS A 118 -14.47 -11.14 3.27
N ARG A 119 -14.30 -9.82 3.13
CA ARG A 119 -14.67 -8.76 4.11
C ARG A 119 -13.86 -8.69 5.40
N ASP A 120 -13.16 -9.76 5.78
CA ASP A 120 -12.34 -9.80 7.02
C ASP A 120 -10.95 -10.40 6.78
N VAL A 121 -10.24 -9.95 5.74
CA VAL A 121 -8.85 -10.38 5.49
C VAL A 121 -7.94 -9.76 6.56
N LYS A 122 -7.27 -10.62 7.34
CA LYS A 122 -6.35 -10.23 8.42
C LYS A 122 -5.42 -11.38 8.82
N PRO A 123 -4.32 -11.13 9.54
CA PRO A 123 -3.35 -12.18 9.88
C PRO A 123 -3.92 -13.32 10.73
N ASP A 124 -4.94 -13.08 11.56
CA ASP A 124 -5.62 -14.12 12.34
C ASP A 124 -6.38 -15.13 11.46
N ASN A 125 -6.83 -14.72 10.28
CA ASN A 125 -7.63 -15.52 9.35
C ASN A 125 -6.78 -16.18 8.25
N ILE A 126 -5.46 -16.05 8.32
CA ILE A 126 -4.52 -16.63 7.37
C ILE A 126 -3.73 -17.69 8.13
N LEU A 127 -4.01 -18.96 7.86
CA LEU A 127 -3.32 -20.09 8.50
C LEU A 127 -2.38 -20.77 7.53
N PHE A 128 -1.55 -21.68 8.05
CA PHE A 128 -0.60 -22.43 7.25
C PHE A 128 -0.80 -23.93 7.38
N ARG A 129 -0.66 -24.63 6.26
CA ARG A 129 -0.48 -26.09 6.25
C ARG A 129 0.92 -26.47 6.72
N ALA A 130 1.11 -27.76 6.95
CA ALA A 130 2.41 -28.33 7.34
C ALA A 130 3.51 -28.11 6.28
N ASP A 131 3.14 -28.01 5.00
CA ASP A 131 4.06 -27.71 3.89
C ASP A 131 4.42 -26.22 3.77
N GLY A 132 3.85 -25.37 4.63
CA GLY A 132 4.09 -23.94 4.63
C GLY A 132 3.21 -23.13 3.66
N SER A 133 2.26 -23.76 2.94
CA SER A 133 1.30 -23.03 2.12
C SER A 133 0.30 -22.23 2.95
N ALA A 134 0.06 -20.97 2.58
CA ALA A 134 -0.94 -20.12 3.22
C ALA A 134 -2.35 -20.48 2.77
N LEU A 135 -3.28 -20.39 3.72
CA LEU A 135 -4.70 -20.62 3.54
C LEU A 135 -5.49 -19.45 4.09
N LEU A 136 -6.34 -18.87 3.24
CA LEU A 136 -7.34 -17.93 3.68
C LEU A 136 -8.52 -18.70 4.28
N MET A 137 -8.90 -18.32 5.50
CA MET A 137 -10.01 -18.90 6.24
C MET A 137 -11.00 -17.83 6.69
N ASP A 138 -12.15 -18.26 7.21
CA ASP A 138 -13.12 -17.36 7.84
C ASP A 138 -13.64 -16.27 6.89
N PHE A 139 -14.15 -16.72 5.75
CA PHE A 139 -14.84 -15.93 4.72
C PHE A 139 -16.10 -15.25 5.24
N GLY A 140 -15.92 -14.21 6.06
CA GLY A 140 -16.91 -13.17 6.32
C GLY A 140 -18.29 -13.60 6.80
N ILE A 141 -18.53 -14.87 7.19
CA ILE A 141 -19.87 -15.39 7.49
C ILE A 141 -20.55 -14.56 8.59
N ALA A 142 -19.75 -14.11 9.55
CA ALA A 142 -20.11 -13.17 10.61
C ALA A 142 -20.25 -11.72 10.13
N SER A 143 -19.43 -11.32 9.15
CA SER A 143 -19.33 -9.96 8.59
C SER A 143 -20.40 -9.63 7.54
N SER A 144 -21.20 -10.59 7.10
CA SER A 144 -22.38 -10.32 6.29
C SER A 144 -23.63 -10.06 7.11
N MET A 145 -23.73 -10.77 8.24
CA MET A 145 -24.89 -10.80 9.12
C MET A 145 -25.22 -9.46 9.73
N LEU A 146 -24.23 -8.73 10.25
CA LEU A 146 -24.49 -7.41 10.83
C LEU A 146 -24.64 -6.28 9.80
N ASN A 147 -24.24 -6.47 8.53
CA ASN A 147 -24.35 -5.44 7.49
C ASN A 147 -25.80 -5.24 7.02
N ASP A 148 -26.65 -6.26 7.19
CA ASP A 148 -28.08 -6.23 6.82
C ASP A 148 -28.99 -5.84 8.01
N SER A 149 -28.41 -5.51 9.17
CA SER A 149 -29.17 -5.24 10.40
C SER A 149 -28.87 -3.85 10.97
N THR A 150 -29.92 -3.16 11.45
CA THR A 150 -29.83 -1.90 12.22
C THR A 150 -29.12 -2.05 13.58
N LEU A 151 -28.72 -3.28 13.95
CA LEU A 151 -27.91 -3.62 15.12
C LEU A 151 -26.43 -3.18 14.99
N SER A 152 -26.03 -2.70 13.80
CA SER A 152 -24.68 -2.20 13.46
C SER A 152 -24.15 -1.06 14.35
N LYS A 153 -24.99 -0.41 15.17
CA LYS A 153 -24.57 0.69 16.04
C LYS A 153 -23.82 0.29 17.32
N SER A 154 -23.79 -0.99 17.70
CA SER A 154 -23.26 -1.37 19.02
C SER A 154 -22.23 -2.51 19.08
N ARG A 155 -21.94 -3.22 17.98
CA ARG A 155 -20.94 -4.30 17.99
C ARG A 155 -20.27 -4.51 16.64
N GLN A 156 -19.10 -3.88 16.50
CA GLN A 156 -17.87 -4.36 15.88
C GLN A 156 -17.99 -5.47 14.83
N MET A 157 -17.69 -5.12 13.59
CA MET A 157 -17.56 -6.08 12.50
C MET A 157 -16.17 -5.97 11.88
N GLY A 158 -15.23 -6.78 12.39
CA GLY A 158 -13.84 -6.88 11.94
C GLY A 158 -12.83 -6.21 12.87
N THR A 159 -11.54 -6.48 12.64
CA THR A 159 -10.46 -5.79 13.36
C THR A 159 -10.19 -4.46 12.66
N PRO A 160 -10.46 -3.28 13.28
CA PRO A 160 -10.46 -1.98 12.60
C PRO A 160 -9.17 -1.63 11.84
N LYS A 161 -8.06 -2.29 12.21
CA LYS A 161 -6.70 -2.13 11.66
C LYS A 161 -6.53 -2.55 10.19
N TYR A 162 -7.45 -3.36 9.65
CA TYR A 162 -7.35 -3.91 8.29
C TYR A 162 -8.55 -3.54 7.41
N MET A 163 -9.55 -2.88 7.99
CA MET A 163 -10.75 -2.48 7.26
C MET A 163 -10.42 -1.41 6.23
N SER A 164 -11.03 -1.57 5.05
CA SER A 164 -10.95 -0.56 3.99
C SER A 164 -11.67 0.74 4.35
N PRO A 165 -11.33 1.87 3.71
CA PRO A 165 -12.01 3.15 3.93
C PRO A 165 -13.52 3.08 3.70
N GLU A 166 -13.97 2.32 2.70
CA GLU A 166 -15.38 2.09 2.39
C GLU A 166 -16.08 1.25 3.47
N GLN A 167 -15.42 0.27 4.11
CA GLN A 167 -15.95 -0.43 5.28
C GLN A 167 -16.16 0.54 6.46
N HIS A 168 -15.18 1.39 6.76
CA HIS A 168 -15.30 2.41 7.81
C HIS A 168 -16.40 3.43 7.52
N ARG A 169 -16.73 3.67 6.24
CA ARG A 169 -17.82 4.55 5.81
C ARG A 169 -19.16 3.83 5.64
N ALA A 170 -19.23 2.52 5.90
CA ALA A 170 -20.39 1.68 5.62
C ALA A 170 -20.90 1.82 4.16
N GLN A 171 -19.97 1.94 3.21
CA GLN A 171 -20.25 1.98 1.78
C GLN A 171 -20.30 0.56 1.19
N PRO A 172 -20.93 0.37 0.01
CA PRO A 172 -20.93 -0.91 -0.68
C PRO A 172 -19.51 -1.43 -0.91
N LEU A 173 -19.30 -2.71 -0.58
CA LEU A 173 -18.00 -3.36 -0.73
C LEU A 173 -17.86 -3.99 -2.10
N THR A 174 -16.64 -3.95 -2.62
CA THR A 174 -16.22 -4.61 -3.86
C THR A 174 -15.04 -5.56 -3.58
N PRO A 175 -14.65 -6.44 -4.52
CA PRO A 175 -13.44 -7.27 -4.36
C PRO A 175 -12.17 -6.47 -4.05
N GLN A 176 -12.09 -5.22 -4.51
CA GLN A 176 -10.97 -4.31 -4.20
C GLN A 176 -10.91 -3.92 -2.71
N SER A 177 -11.99 -4.10 -1.94
CA SER A 177 -11.98 -3.92 -0.47
C SER A 177 -11.07 -4.96 0.19
N ASP A 178 -11.10 -6.21 -0.28
CA ASP A 178 -10.23 -7.28 0.22
C ASP A 178 -8.78 -7.06 -0.20
N LEU A 179 -8.53 -6.49 -1.39
CA LEU A 179 -7.17 -6.13 -1.83
C LEU A 179 -6.57 -5.02 -0.96
N TYR A 180 -7.37 -4.07 -0.48
CA TYR A 180 -6.90 -3.08 0.50
C TYR A 180 -6.47 -3.73 1.82
N ALA A 181 -7.29 -4.65 2.33
CA ALA A 181 -6.99 -5.39 3.54
C ALA A 181 -5.73 -6.26 3.35
N LEU A 182 -5.57 -6.90 2.18
CA LEU A 182 -4.35 -7.61 1.80
C LEU A 182 -3.12 -6.68 1.75
N GLY A 183 -3.26 -5.44 1.28
CA GLY A 183 -2.21 -4.42 1.34
C GLY A 183 -1.80 -4.08 2.78
N CYS A 184 -2.76 -4.01 3.70
CA CYS A 184 -2.48 -3.79 5.12
C CYS A 184 -1.72 -4.97 5.73
N VAL A 185 -2.14 -6.20 5.39
CA VAL A 185 -1.45 -7.43 5.81
C VAL A 185 -0.03 -7.49 5.24
N PHE A 186 0.16 -7.17 3.96
CA PHE A 186 1.49 -7.15 3.34
C PHE A 186 2.42 -6.15 3.99
N TYR A 187 1.94 -4.93 4.27
CA TYR A 187 2.70 -3.94 5.03
C TYR A 187 3.13 -4.47 6.41
N GLU A 188 2.22 -5.16 7.12
CA GLU A 188 2.52 -5.74 8.43
C GLU A 188 3.51 -6.91 8.35
N MET A 189 3.42 -7.77 7.34
CA MET A 189 4.41 -8.83 7.11
C MET A 189 5.82 -8.25 6.91
N LEU A 190 5.91 -7.10 6.20
CA LEU A 190 7.18 -6.44 5.91
C LEU A 190 7.77 -5.66 7.10
N THR A 191 6.93 -5.12 7.98
CA THR A 191 7.36 -4.15 9.01
C THR A 191 7.12 -4.61 10.45
N GLY A 192 6.39 -5.71 10.65
CA GLY A 192 5.96 -6.20 11.95
C GLY A 192 4.78 -5.44 12.57
N THR A 193 4.30 -4.36 11.94
CA THR A 193 3.18 -3.55 12.46
C THR A 193 2.25 -3.11 11.31
N PRO A 194 0.93 -2.95 11.54
CA PRO A 194 0.02 -2.49 10.50
C PRO A 194 0.33 -1.05 10.08
N PRO A 195 -0.09 -0.62 8.87
CA PRO A 195 0.25 0.70 8.33
C PRO A 195 -0.36 1.85 9.13
N PHE A 196 -1.51 1.63 9.76
CA PHE A 196 -2.21 2.68 10.50
C PHE A 196 -2.41 2.27 11.96
N GLN A 197 -2.34 3.26 12.84
CA GLN A 197 -2.58 3.10 14.27
C GLN A 197 -3.62 4.12 14.73
N GLY A 198 -4.44 3.72 15.67
CA GLY A 198 -5.51 4.53 16.22
C GLY A 198 -5.78 4.12 17.66
N LYS A 199 -5.83 5.11 18.55
CA LYS A 199 -6.09 4.90 19.99
C LYS A 199 -7.51 4.40 20.27
N ASP A 200 -8.43 4.64 19.35
CA ASP A 200 -9.83 4.22 19.40
C ASP A 200 -10.34 3.95 17.96
N MET A 201 -11.58 3.47 17.85
CA MET A 201 -12.17 3.11 16.56
C MET A 201 -12.33 4.30 15.62
N VAL A 202 -12.63 5.49 16.15
CA VAL A 202 -12.83 6.70 15.34
C VAL A 202 -11.50 7.16 14.79
N ALA A 203 -10.45 7.18 15.62
CA ALA A 203 -9.09 7.50 15.20
C ALA A 203 -8.59 6.50 14.14
N MET A 204 -8.84 5.20 14.32
CA MET A 204 -8.47 4.18 13.33
C MET A 204 -9.19 4.41 12.00
N ALA A 205 -10.49 4.67 12.03
CA ALA A 205 -11.26 4.98 10.83
C ALA A 205 -10.70 6.22 10.11
N GLN A 206 -10.40 7.31 10.85
CA GLN A 206 -9.80 8.51 10.27
C GLN A 206 -8.44 8.25 9.65
N ALA A 207 -7.60 7.41 10.26
CA ALA A 207 -6.29 7.04 9.72
C ALA A 207 -6.45 6.32 8.38
N HIS A 208 -7.29 5.29 8.32
CA HIS A 208 -7.56 4.59 7.06
C HIS A 208 -8.15 5.50 5.98
N ILE A 209 -9.02 6.45 6.34
CA ILE A 209 -9.71 7.37 5.43
C ILE A 209 -8.80 8.49 4.91
N ARG A 210 -7.92 9.05 5.74
CA ARG A 210 -7.24 10.33 5.46
C ARG A 210 -5.73 10.29 5.52
N GLU A 211 -5.14 9.45 6.38
CA GLU A 211 -3.70 9.49 6.57
C GLU A 211 -2.96 8.96 5.34
N PRO A 212 -1.81 9.56 5.00
CA PRO A 212 -0.96 9.06 3.93
C PRO A 212 -0.43 7.68 4.29
N ILE A 213 -0.18 6.85 3.26
CA ILE A 213 0.42 5.54 3.44
C ILE A 213 1.85 5.74 4.00
N PRO A 214 2.23 5.08 5.10
CA PRO A 214 3.57 5.23 5.64
C PRO A 214 4.65 4.79 4.64
N LEU A 215 5.80 5.45 4.72
CA LEU A 215 6.97 5.07 3.94
C LEU A 215 7.63 3.85 4.54
N LEU A 216 7.92 2.88 3.69
CA LEU A 216 8.73 1.73 4.09
C LEU A 216 10.19 2.13 4.38
N PRO A 217 10.87 1.38 5.28
CA PRO A 217 12.32 1.46 5.44
C PRO A 217 13.03 1.28 4.08
N VAL A 218 14.18 1.95 3.89
CA VAL A 218 14.91 1.98 2.60
C VAL A 218 15.06 0.60 1.96
N ARG A 219 15.42 -0.42 2.76
CA ARG A 219 15.62 -1.80 2.28
C ARG A 219 14.36 -2.45 1.67
N LEU A 220 13.17 -1.95 2.01
CA LEU A 220 11.86 -2.48 1.58
C LEU A 220 11.15 -1.55 0.59
N ARG A 221 11.75 -0.41 0.21
CA ARG A 221 11.06 0.63 -0.57
C ARG A 221 10.69 0.21 -1.99
N HIS A 222 11.31 -0.84 -2.53
CA HIS A 222 10.89 -1.41 -3.80
C HIS A 222 9.43 -1.90 -3.78
N TYR A 223 8.87 -2.25 -2.62
CA TYR A 223 7.43 -2.57 -2.45
C TYR A 223 6.50 -1.35 -2.37
N GLN A 224 7.03 -0.13 -2.25
CA GLN A 224 6.22 1.07 -2.04
C GLN A 224 5.20 1.34 -3.17
N PRO A 225 5.52 1.15 -4.48
CA PRO A 225 4.55 1.32 -5.56
C PRO A 225 3.35 0.36 -5.44
N LEU A 226 3.62 -0.91 -5.11
CA LEU A 226 2.58 -1.92 -4.90
C LEU A 226 1.68 -1.58 -3.71
N LEU A 227 2.28 -1.17 -2.58
CA LEU A 227 1.51 -0.72 -1.41
C LEU A 227 0.70 0.54 -1.70
N ARG A 228 1.21 1.47 -2.52
CA ARG A 228 0.45 2.66 -2.93
C ARG A 228 -0.80 2.30 -3.72
N ALA A 229 -0.72 1.32 -4.61
CA ALA A 229 -1.86 0.85 -5.36
C ALA A 229 -2.86 0.09 -4.47
N LEU A 230 -2.40 -0.86 -3.66
CA LEU A 230 -3.29 -1.63 -2.77
C LEU A 230 -3.99 -0.76 -1.72
N LEU A 231 -3.27 0.21 -1.13
CA LEU A 231 -3.78 1.07 -0.06
C LEU A 231 -4.39 2.39 -0.56
N ALA A 232 -4.69 2.50 -1.86
CA ALA A 232 -5.38 3.65 -2.42
C ALA A 232 -6.74 3.86 -1.73
N LYS A 233 -7.09 5.10 -1.41
CA LYS A 233 -8.27 5.42 -0.59
C LYS A 233 -9.57 5.21 -1.35
N ASN A 234 -9.55 5.42 -2.67
CA ASN A 234 -10.65 5.11 -3.57
C ASN A 234 -10.48 3.68 -4.12
N PRO A 235 -11.48 2.79 -4.00
CA PRO A 235 -11.40 1.43 -4.53
C PRO A 235 -11.11 1.35 -6.03
N ALA A 236 -11.53 2.33 -6.82
CA ALA A 236 -11.31 2.36 -8.26
C ALA A 236 -9.84 2.61 -8.66
N ASP A 237 -9.03 3.15 -7.74
CA ASP A 237 -7.60 3.40 -7.97
C ASP A 237 -6.72 2.20 -7.56
N ARG A 238 -7.34 1.11 -7.10
CA ARG A 238 -6.66 -0.14 -6.70
C ARG A 238 -6.56 -1.10 -7.88
N PRO A 239 -5.68 -2.13 -7.81
CA PRO A 239 -5.64 -3.18 -8.81
C PRO A 239 -7.03 -3.81 -9.02
N GLU A 240 -7.37 -4.11 -10.27
CA GLU A 240 -8.70 -4.60 -10.62
C GLU A 240 -9.04 -5.92 -9.91
N ASN A 241 -8.06 -6.81 -9.78
CA ASN A 241 -8.19 -8.14 -9.21
C ASN A 241 -6.83 -8.64 -8.67
N GLY A 242 -6.82 -9.81 -8.05
CA GLY A 242 -5.60 -10.40 -7.50
C GLY A 242 -4.52 -10.75 -8.54
N ASN A 243 -4.88 -11.08 -9.79
CA ASN A 243 -3.87 -11.29 -10.83
C ASN A 243 -3.10 -10.00 -11.15
N ALA A 244 -3.78 -8.86 -11.17
CA ALA A 244 -3.11 -7.57 -11.34
C ALA A 244 -2.12 -7.29 -10.19
N VAL A 245 -2.44 -7.69 -8.95
CA VAL A 245 -1.51 -7.60 -7.81
C VAL A 245 -0.26 -8.46 -8.04
N ILE A 246 -0.44 -9.68 -8.54
CA ILE A 246 0.66 -10.61 -8.84
C ILE A 246 1.57 -10.03 -9.94
N VAL A 247 0.98 -9.52 -11.03
CA VAL A 247 1.73 -8.85 -12.12
C VAL A 247 2.49 -7.63 -11.60
N MET A 248 1.87 -6.82 -10.74
CA MET A 248 2.54 -5.69 -10.11
C MET A 248 3.70 -6.13 -9.21
N LEU A 249 3.54 -7.21 -8.45
CA LEU A 249 4.61 -7.80 -7.63
C LEU A 249 5.77 -8.28 -8.51
N ASP A 250 5.48 -8.98 -9.61
CA ASP A 250 6.49 -9.52 -10.53
C ASP A 250 7.24 -8.45 -11.34
N SER A 251 6.60 -7.29 -11.53
CA SER A 251 7.20 -6.13 -12.19
C SER A 251 7.93 -5.20 -11.23
N LEU A 252 7.93 -5.48 -9.92
CA LEU A 252 8.79 -4.75 -9.01
C LEU A 252 10.24 -5.06 -9.37
N GLU A 253 11.01 -4.01 -9.65
CA GLU A 253 12.44 -4.15 -9.84
C GLU A 253 13.04 -4.73 -8.55
N SER A 254 13.52 -5.98 -8.63
CA SER A 254 14.20 -6.61 -7.51
C SER A 254 15.38 -5.75 -7.06
N PRO A 255 15.72 -5.72 -5.77
CA PRO A 255 16.96 -5.13 -5.30
C PRO A 255 18.22 -5.78 -5.88
N GLN A 256 18.13 -6.76 -6.77
CA GLN A 256 19.29 -7.32 -7.48
C GLN A 256 20.00 -6.31 -8.38
N HIS A 257 19.38 -5.17 -8.72
CA HIS A 257 20.13 -3.99 -9.21
C HIS A 257 21.05 -3.34 -8.15
N TYR A 258 20.82 -3.61 -6.86
CA TYR A 258 21.71 -3.27 -5.74
C TYR A 258 22.71 -4.39 -5.37
N GLN A 259 22.49 -5.64 -5.81
CA GLN A 259 23.33 -6.81 -5.47
C GLN A 259 24.10 -7.45 -6.63
N LYS A 260 23.95 -7.02 -7.90
CA LYS A 260 24.90 -7.44 -8.94
C LYS A 260 26.31 -7.07 -8.50
N GLU A 261 27.19 -8.07 -8.36
CA GLU A 261 28.62 -7.87 -8.18
C GLU A 261 29.12 -6.90 -9.26
N ARG A 262 29.30 -5.64 -8.85
CA ARG A 262 30.48 -4.76 -8.95
C ARG A 262 31.65 -5.24 -9.85
N SER A 263 31.36 -5.77 -11.01
CA SER A 263 32.29 -6.01 -12.12
C SER A 263 32.07 -4.85 -13.10
N SER A 264 32.48 -3.63 -12.82
CA SER A 264 33.86 -3.23 -12.60
C SER A 264 33.90 -1.79 -12.08
N TYR A 265 33.41 -1.56 -10.86
CA TYR A 265 33.73 -0.32 -10.15
C TYR A 265 34.84 -0.63 -9.15
N ARG A 266 36.09 -0.48 -9.60
CA ARG A 266 37.23 -0.33 -8.71
C ARG A 266 37.28 1.14 -8.31
N PRO A 267 36.95 1.51 -7.07
CA PRO A 267 37.26 2.85 -6.59
C PRO A 267 38.79 2.89 -6.53
N HIS A 268 39.40 3.66 -7.41
CA HIS A 268 40.76 4.09 -7.15
C HIS A 268 40.76 4.80 -5.77
N GLN A 269 41.74 4.40 -4.98
CA GLN A 269 41.91 4.73 -3.59
C GLN A 269 41.82 6.24 -3.33
N GLN A 270 41.22 6.57 -2.18
CA GLN A 270 41.12 7.87 -1.50
C GLN A 270 39.84 8.69 -1.74
N GLY A 271 38.91 8.57 -0.78
CA GLY A 271 37.90 9.60 -0.51
C GLY A 271 36.47 9.10 -0.23
N ASN A 272 36.14 8.85 1.04
CA ASN A 272 34.80 8.75 1.65
C ASN A 272 33.55 8.61 0.73
N ASN A 273 33.08 7.37 0.53
CA ASN A 273 31.71 7.09 0.08
C ASN A 273 30.77 6.97 1.28
N SER A 274 30.12 8.08 1.64
CA SER A 274 28.93 8.13 2.50
C SER A 274 27.67 8.22 1.64
N PRO A 275 26.48 7.80 2.12
CA PRO A 275 25.20 8.13 1.47
C PRO A 275 25.13 9.62 1.15
N LEU A 276 24.46 10.00 0.05
CA LEU A 276 24.34 11.40 -0.30
C LEU A 276 23.49 12.09 0.77
N ALA A 277 24.14 12.86 1.65
CA ALA A 277 23.41 13.66 2.61
C ALA A 277 22.47 14.60 1.82
N PRO A 278 21.15 14.61 2.10
CA PRO A 278 20.22 15.47 1.40
C PRO A 278 20.65 16.92 1.60
N ARG A 279 20.86 17.62 0.49
CA ARG A 279 21.41 18.97 0.47
C ARG A 279 20.65 19.80 -0.54
N LEU A 280 20.27 21.00 -0.12
CA LEU A 280 19.76 22.06 -0.98
C LEU A 280 20.70 23.26 -0.83
N ARG A 281 21.26 23.72 -1.94
CA ARG A 281 22.06 24.95 -2.01
C ARG A 281 21.45 25.86 -3.05
N LEU A 282 21.24 27.11 -2.66
CA LEU A 282 20.66 28.15 -3.50
C LEU A 282 21.70 29.25 -3.69
N LYS A 283 21.82 29.80 -4.90
CA LYS A 283 22.77 30.86 -5.21
C LYS A 283 22.18 31.81 -6.25
N GLU A 284 22.20 33.10 -5.94
CA GLU A 284 21.95 34.14 -6.94
C GLU A 284 23.25 34.44 -7.70
N THR A 285 23.19 34.44 -9.03
CA THR A 285 24.33 34.74 -9.91
C THR A 285 24.00 35.93 -10.80
N PRO A 286 24.83 36.99 -10.85
CA PRO A 286 24.64 38.11 -11.77
C PRO A 286 24.78 37.65 -13.23
N LEU A 287 23.80 37.98 -14.07
CA LEU A 287 23.78 37.59 -15.48
C LEU A 287 24.29 38.72 -16.40
N GLY A 288 24.24 39.96 -15.93
CA GLY A 288 24.69 41.13 -16.70
C GLY A 288 24.08 42.44 -16.21
N LEU A 289 24.22 43.51 -16.99
CA LEU A 289 23.60 44.80 -16.74
C LEU A 289 22.46 45.08 -17.73
N SER A 290 21.40 45.71 -17.24
CA SER A 290 20.40 46.41 -18.03
C SER A 290 20.41 47.90 -17.69
N TRP A 291 19.69 48.71 -18.48
CA TRP A 291 19.50 50.13 -18.18
C TRP A 291 18.80 50.38 -16.82
N ARG A 292 18.07 49.38 -16.30
CA ARG A 292 17.44 49.41 -14.96
C ARG A 292 18.28 48.74 -13.86
N GLY A 293 19.55 48.42 -14.16
CA GLY A 293 20.49 47.79 -13.23
C GLY A 293 20.80 46.33 -13.51
N LYS A 294 21.48 45.67 -12.56
CA LYS A 294 21.95 44.28 -12.68
C LYS A 294 20.79 43.28 -12.86
N LEU A 295 21.02 42.29 -13.71
CA LEU A 295 20.13 41.16 -13.98
C LEU A 295 20.65 39.92 -13.26
N TYR A 296 19.75 39.04 -12.86
CA TYR A 296 20.08 37.90 -12.01
C TYR A 296 19.52 36.58 -12.54
N GLN A 297 20.28 35.51 -12.29
CA GLN A 297 19.88 34.11 -12.39
C GLN A 297 19.83 33.49 -10.99
N TYR A 298 18.95 32.52 -10.79
CA TYR A 298 18.88 31.75 -9.56
C TYR A 298 19.29 30.30 -9.80
N ASP A 299 20.38 29.88 -9.16
CA ASP A 299 20.94 28.54 -9.26
C ASP A 299 20.51 27.68 -8.06
N VAL A 300 19.88 26.55 -8.35
CA VAL A 300 19.38 25.56 -7.39
C VAL A 300 20.21 24.30 -7.56
N TYR A 301 20.88 23.88 -6.49
CA TYR A 301 21.59 22.61 -6.43
C TYR A 301 20.92 21.74 -5.39
N LEU A 302 20.38 20.61 -5.81
CA LEU A 302 19.72 19.68 -4.90
C LEU A 302 20.30 18.29 -5.03
N VAL A 303 20.38 17.58 -3.91
CA VAL A 303 20.85 16.21 -3.83
C VAL A 303 19.78 15.40 -3.10
N ALA A 304 19.33 14.32 -3.72
CA ALA A 304 18.30 13.46 -3.18
C ALA A 304 18.50 12.01 -3.63
N ASP A 305 18.48 11.08 -2.68
CA ASP A 305 18.58 9.64 -2.95
C ASP A 305 17.23 9.03 -3.35
N ASP A 306 16.12 9.69 -3.00
CA ASP A 306 14.76 9.25 -3.28
C ASP A 306 13.82 10.46 -3.56
N PHE A 307 12.60 10.17 -4.03
CA PHE A 307 11.68 11.23 -4.44
C PHE A 307 11.13 12.03 -3.26
N GLU A 308 11.02 11.41 -2.09
CA GLU A 308 10.53 12.05 -0.87
C GLU A 308 11.55 13.02 -0.29
N GLN A 309 12.85 12.71 -0.34
CA GLN A 309 13.94 13.64 -0.05
C GLN A 309 13.94 14.80 -1.05
N PHE A 310 13.73 14.50 -2.33
CA PHE A 310 13.57 15.53 -3.36
C PHE A 310 12.39 16.45 -3.02
N GLN A 311 11.23 15.89 -2.65
CA GLN A 311 10.04 16.65 -2.23
C GLN A 311 10.26 17.42 -0.92
N ALA A 312 11.07 16.91 0.01
CA ALA A 312 11.36 17.59 1.28
C ALA A 312 12.13 18.90 1.08
N HIS A 313 12.89 19.03 -0.01
CA HIS A 313 13.54 20.30 -0.39
C HIS A 313 12.55 21.34 -0.92
N PHE A 314 11.33 20.93 -1.30
CA PHE A 314 10.41 21.76 -2.05
C PHE A 314 9.86 22.98 -1.30
N PRO A 315 9.45 22.88 -0.02
CA PRO A 315 8.99 24.05 0.74
C PRO A 315 10.04 25.17 0.80
N VAL A 316 11.31 24.79 0.99
CA VAL A 316 12.45 25.74 1.06
C VAL A 316 12.74 26.33 -0.32
N LEU A 317 12.78 25.50 -1.36
CA LEU A 317 12.97 25.93 -2.74
C LEU A 317 11.89 26.94 -3.18
N ARG A 318 10.61 26.62 -2.89
CA ARG A 318 9.48 27.49 -3.21
C ARG A 318 9.61 28.84 -2.52
N SER A 319 9.79 28.86 -1.20
CA SER A 319 9.95 30.11 -0.45
C SER A 319 11.06 30.99 -1.02
N ALA A 320 12.22 30.40 -1.32
CA ALA A 320 13.36 31.15 -1.81
C ALA A 320 13.15 31.74 -3.22
N LEU A 321 12.47 31.01 -4.11
CA LEU A 321 12.11 31.52 -5.44
C LEU A 321 11.09 32.66 -5.36
N LEU A 322 10.09 32.57 -4.47
CA LEU A 322 9.13 33.66 -4.23
C LEU A 322 9.82 34.91 -3.66
N ASP A 323 10.70 34.74 -2.67
CA ASP A 323 11.45 35.84 -2.05
C ASP A 323 12.36 36.52 -3.07
N TRP A 324 13.07 35.72 -3.88
CA TRP A 324 13.92 36.22 -4.95
C TRP A 324 13.11 37.03 -5.97
N HIS A 325 11.96 36.52 -6.41
CA HIS A 325 11.08 37.23 -7.32
C HIS A 325 10.56 38.54 -6.73
N THR A 326 10.11 38.51 -5.47
CA THR A 326 9.63 39.69 -4.74
C THR A 326 10.69 40.78 -4.65
N GLN A 327 11.95 40.42 -4.35
CA GLN A 327 13.03 41.39 -4.20
C GLN A 327 13.59 41.93 -5.53
N ARG A 328 13.60 41.12 -6.58
CA ARG A 328 14.27 41.46 -7.85
C ARG A 328 13.30 41.87 -8.94
N GLY A 329 12.06 41.40 -8.91
CA GLY A 329 11.01 41.69 -9.88
C GLY A 329 11.46 41.37 -11.30
N ALA A 330 11.29 42.34 -12.21
CA ALA A 330 11.66 42.23 -13.63
C ALA A 330 13.17 41.98 -13.89
N ARG A 331 14.01 42.01 -12.86
CA ARG A 331 15.46 41.71 -12.93
C ARG A 331 15.76 40.21 -12.81
N CYS A 332 14.79 39.37 -12.47
CA CYS A 332 14.89 37.91 -12.57
C CYS A 332 14.92 37.51 -14.05
N LYS A 333 15.93 36.74 -14.48
CA LYS A 333 16.09 36.38 -15.90
C LYS A 333 16.17 34.90 -16.21
N ALA A 334 16.62 34.06 -15.29
CA ALA A 334 16.68 32.63 -15.51
C ALA A 334 16.71 31.87 -14.18
N VAL A 335 16.28 30.61 -14.21
CA VAL A 335 16.51 29.66 -13.12
C VAL A 335 17.26 28.45 -13.68
N THR A 336 18.27 27.99 -12.96
CA THR A 336 18.97 26.74 -13.28
C THR A 336 18.82 25.77 -12.12
N ILE A 337 18.30 24.56 -12.38
CA ILE A 337 18.16 23.49 -11.40
C ILE A 337 19.12 22.37 -11.77
N LYS A 338 20.14 22.14 -10.93
CA LYS A 338 21.02 20.98 -11.02
C LYS A 338 20.67 20.01 -9.90
N ALA A 339 20.16 18.85 -10.28
CA ALA A 339 19.70 17.84 -9.35
C ALA A 339 20.58 16.61 -9.44
N THR A 340 21.27 16.27 -8.36
CA THR A 340 21.99 15.01 -8.21
C THR A 340 21.03 13.98 -7.62
N LEU A 341 20.67 13.00 -8.43
CA LEU A 341 19.60 12.04 -8.15
C LEU A 341 20.09 10.61 -8.41
N HIS A 342 19.39 9.63 -7.84
CA HIS A 342 19.44 8.30 -8.43
C HIS A 342 18.62 8.25 -9.75
N PRO A 343 19.10 7.57 -10.82
CA PRO A 343 18.36 7.47 -12.09
C PRO A 343 16.89 7.03 -12.00
N TRP A 344 16.51 6.16 -11.05
CA TRP A 344 15.16 5.62 -10.94
C TRP A 344 14.09 6.66 -10.54
N ILE A 345 14.48 7.76 -9.87
CA ILE A 345 13.54 8.85 -9.53
C ILE A 345 13.47 9.94 -10.60
N SER A 346 14.35 9.92 -11.59
CA SER A 346 14.51 11.02 -12.56
C SER A 346 13.23 11.36 -13.33
N GLY A 347 12.45 10.35 -13.72
CA GLY A 347 11.17 10.54 -14.39
C GLY A 347 10.15 11.30 -13.54
N ARG A 348 9.98 10.89 -12.28
CA ARG A 348 9.08 11.56 -11.32
C ARG A 348 9.56 12.98 -11.00
N VAL A 349 10.87 13.17 -10.82
CA VAL A 349 11.47 14.49 -10.59
C VAL A 349 11.25 15.41 -11.78
N LYS A 350 11.40 14.90 -13.01
CA LYS A 350 11.16 15.66 -14.24
C LYS A 350 9.72 16.13 -14.37
N GLU A 351 8.75 15.24 -14.17
CA GLU A 351 7.32 15.61 -14.22
C GLU A 351 7.02 16.68 -13.17
N TYR A 352 7.51 16.48 -11.95
CA TYR A 352 7.34 17.43 -10.86
C TYR A 352 7.95 18.81 -11.18
N LEU A 353 9.15 18.84 -11.74
CA LEU A 353 9.82 20.09 -12.14
C LEU A 353 9.15 20.77 -13.35
N ARG A 354 8.46 20.02 -14.23
CA ARG A 354 7.66 20.60 -15.33
C ARG A 354 6.43 21.35 -14.80
N ASP A 355 5.79 20.82 -13.77
CA ASP A 355 4.62 21.44 -13.14
C ASP A 355 5.00 22.53 -12.11
N LEU A 356 6.29 22.73 -11.84
CA LEU A 356 6.79 23.76 -10.92
C LEU A 356 6.25 25.16 -11.23
N ARG A 357 6.21 25.53 -12.51
CA ARG A 357 5.71 26.84 -12.97
C ARG A 357 4.20 27.03 -12.84
N ARG A 358 3.45 25.95 -12.56
CA ARG A 358 2.01 25.96 -12.30
C ARG A 358 1.69 25.90 -10.81
N SER A 359 2.70 25.83 -9.96
CA SER A 359 2.51 25.85 -8.51
C SER A 359 2.15 27.27 -8.05
N ASP A 360 1.19 27.37 -7.13
CA ASP A 360 0.71 28.66 -6.61
C ASP A 360 1.88 29.59 -6.21
N GLY A 361 1.90 30.81 -6.75
CA GLY A 361 2.91 31.83 -6.46
C GLY A 361 4.24 31.67 -7.20
N LEU A 362 4.39 30.64 -8.05
CA LEU A 362 5.56 30.44 -8.93
C LEU A 362 5.24 30.66 -10.42
N GLU A 363 4.10 31.27 -10.75
CA GLU A 363 3.64 31.50 -12.13
C GLU A 363 4.60 32.41 -12.91
N PHE A 364 5.40 33.22 -12.23
CA PHE A 364 6.43 34.04 -12.86
C PHE A 364 7.50 33.20 -13.57
N LEU A 365 7.69 31.93 -13.17
CA LEU A 365 8.60 30.99 -13.82
C LEU A 365 8.17 30.69 -15.26
N SER A 366 6.89 30.85 -15.62
CA SER A 366 6.45 30.74 -17.02
C SER A 366 6.96 31.89 -17.90
N ARG A 367 7.47 32.99 -17.33
CA ARG A 367 7.94 34.18 -18.07
C ARG A 367 9.45 34.21 -18.26
N ILE A 368 10.19 33.24 -17.69
CA ILE A 368 11.65 33.16 -17.75
C ILE A 368 12.08 31.72 -18.06
N PRO A 369 13.23 31.50 -18.72
CA PRO A 369 13.74 30.17 -18.96
C PRO A 369 14.10 29.45 -17.65
N VAL A 370 13.72 28.18 -17.54
CA VAL A 370 14.13 27.26 -16.46
C VAL A 370 14.93 26.10 -17.04
N SER A 371 16.25 26.09 -16.80
CA SER A 371 17.14 25.02 -17.24
C SER A 371 17.24 23.94 -16.17
N VAL A 372 16.96 22.69 -16.52
CA VAL A 372 17.04 21.54 -15.60
C VAL A 372 18.13 20.59 -16.08
N ASN A 373 19.02 20.22 -15.16
CA ASN A 373 20.10 19.26 -15.36
C ASN A 373 20.04 18.19 -14.28
N LEU A 374 19.55 17.00 -14.64
CA LEU A 374 19.51 15.83 -13.78
C LEU A 374 20.79 15.03 -13.98
N VAL A 375 21.50 14.76 -12.90
CA VAL A 375 22.84 14.14 -12.90
C VAL A 375 22.84 13.01 -11.89
N ALA A 376 23.52 11.90 -12.19
CA ALA A 376 23.73 10.83 -11.24
C ALA A 376 24.79 11.21 -10.18
N ALA A 377 24.89 10.43 -9.11
CA ALA A 377 25.83 10.67 -8.01
C ALA A 377 27.32 10.69 -8.45
N ASP A 378 27.63 9.97 -9.52
CA ASP A 378 28.94 9.88 -10.18
C ASP A 378 29.22 11.04 -11.15
N GLY A 379 28.26 11.93 -11.36
CA GLY A 379 28.39 13.07 -12.27
C GLY A 379 27.92 12.80 -13.70
N GLU A 380 27.48 11.58 -14.03
CA GLU A 380 26.96 11.25 -15.35
C GLU A 380 25.62 11.97 -15.61
N PRO A 381 25.43 12.59 -16.78
CA PRO A 381 24.17 13.24 -17.12
C PRO A 381 23.06 12.20 -17.27
N ILE A 382 21.97 12.37 -16.53
CA ILE A 382 20.75 11.56 -16.70
C ILE A 382 19.87 12.19 -17.77
N GLU A 383 19.52 13.46 -17.57
CA GLU A 383 18.67 14.19 -18.51
C GLU A 383 18.90 15.70 -18.38
N LYS A 384 18.83 16.41 -19.50
CA LYS A 384 18.89 17.86 -19.55
C LYS A 384 17.77 18.40 -20.43
N PHE A 385 17.01 19.36 -19.89
CA PHE A 385 15.94 20.02 -20.64
C PHE A 385 15.78 21.47 -20.19
N VAL A 386 15.16 22.28 -21.05
CA VAL A 386 14.85 23.68 -20.78
C VAL A 386 13.35 23.89 -20.92
N LEU A 387 12.74 24.54 -19.93
CA LEU A 387 11.38 25.05 -20.02
C LEU A 387 11.48 26.49 -20.52
N GLU A 388 11.16 26.69 -21.80
CA GLU A 388 11.16 28.01 -22.42
C GLU A 388 10.02 28.89 -21.88
N PRO A 389 10.20 30.23 -21.87
CA PRO A 389 9.13 31.16 -21.55
C PRO A 389 7.89 30.89 -22.41
N GLU A 390 6.71 30.90 -21.79
CA GLU A 390 5.45 30.85 -22.51
C GLU A 390 5.30 32.13 -23.32
N LYS A 391 4.98 31.99 -24.61
CA LYS A 391 4.70 33.15 -25.46
C LYS A 391 3.55 33.92 -24.83
N ALA A 392 3.74 35.22 -24.59
CA ALA A 392 2.63 36.08 -24.20
C ALA A 392 1.53 35.91 -25.25
N GLY A 393 0.38 35.35 -24.84
CA GLY A 393 -0.82 35.47 -25.63
C GLY A 393 -1.02 36.95 -25.93
N LYS A 394 -1.28 37.29 -27.19
CA LYS A 394 -1.90 38.57 -27.48
C LYS A 394 -3.19 38.58 -26.66
N GLU A 395 -3.21 39.34 -25.58
CA GLU A 395 -4.47 39.74 -24.98
C GLU A 395 -5.21 40.52 -26.07
N ASP A 396 -6.38 39.99 -26.44
CA ASP A 396 -7.29 40.63 -27.37
C ASP A 396 -7.59 42.06 -26.87
N ALA A 397 -7.28 43.03 -27.73
CA ALA A 397 -7.70 44.42 -27.60
C ALA A 397 -8.61 44.77 -28.78
#